data_AF-A0A315C2B8-F1
#
_entry.id   AF-A0A315C2B8-F1
#
_cell.length_a   1.000
_cell.length_b   1.000
_cell.length_c   1.000
_cell.angle_alpha   90.00
_cell.angle_beta   90.00
_cell.angle_gamma   90.00
#
_symmetry.space_group_name_H-M   'P 1'
#
loop_
_entity.id
_entity.type
_entity.pdbx_description
1 polymer ?
#
loop_
_entity_poly.entity_id
_entity_poly.type
_entity_poly.pdbx_seq_one_letter_code
_entity_poly.pdbx_strand_id
1 'polypeptide(L)' 'KFENVKELEMGLKEYIHYYNNDRIKIKLKGLSPVQYRTQPSMA' A
#
# COMPACT_ATOMS: atom_id res chain seq x y z
N LYS A 1 3.11 13.80 -15.53
CA LYS A 1 4.19 13.31 -16.43
C LYS A 1 5.46 13.37 -15.61
N PHE A 2 6.31 12.35 -15.65
CA PHE A 2 7.59 12.38 -14.95
C PHE A 2 8.64 13.03 -15.86
N GLU A 3 9.47 13.89 -15.30
CA GLU A 3 10.49 14.63 -16.05
C GLU A 3 11.75 13.78 -16.26
N ASN A 4 11.98 12.77 -15.42
CA ASN A 4 13.09 11.82 -15.55
C ASN A 4 12.81 10.48 -14.85
N VAL A 5 13.71 9.51 -15.07
CA VAL A 5 13.61 8.15 -14.51
C VAL A 5 13.65 8.15 -12.98
N LYS A 6 14.43 9.05 -12.36
CA LYS A 6 14.53 9.12 -10.89
C LYS A 6 13.21 9.56 -10.26
N GLU A 7 12.52 10.52 -10.88
CA GLU A 7 11.19 10.96 -10.44
C GLU A 7 10.15 9.85 -10.60
N LEU A 8 10.19 9.11 -11.71
CA LEU A 8 9.35 7.93 -11.92
C LEU A 8 9.60 6.86 -10.84
N GLU A 9 10.85 6.56 -10.54
CA GLU A 9 11.22 5.57 -9.52
C GLU A 9 10.72 5.97 -8.13
N MET A 10 10.85 7.26 -7.78
CA MET A 10 10.34 7.80 -6.53
C MET A 10 8.82 7.68 -6.45
N GLY A 11 8.10 8.11 -7.49
CA GLY A 11 6.64 7.98 -7.55
C GLY A 11 6.16 6.53 -7.49
N LEU A 12 6.89 5.59 -8.10
CA LEU A 12 6.59 4.15 -7.99
C LEU A 12 6.77 3.64 -6.56
N LYS A 13 7.85 4.01 -5.88
CA LYS A 13 8.09 3.62 -4.48
C LYS A 13 7.00 4.16 -3.56
N GLU A 14 6.62 5.43 -3.73
CA GLU A 14 5.53 6.06 -2.99
C GLU A 14 4.20 5.36 -3.26
N TYR A 15 3.89 5.06 -4.52
CA TYR A 15 2.67 4.36 -4.88
C TYR A 15 2.60 2.94 -4.27
N ILE A 16 3.71 2.20 -4.31
CA ILE A 16 3.82 0.87 -3.68
C ILE A 16 3.63 0.97 -2.17
N HIS A 17 4.20 1.99 -1.52
CA HIS A 17 4.03 2.22 -0.09
C HIS A 17 2.57 2.51 0.25
N TYR A 18 1.97 3.49 -0.43
CA TYR A 18 0.56 3.83 -0.28
C TYR A 18 -0.34 2.60 -0.45
N TYR A 19 -0.13 1.83 -1.52
CA TYR A 19 -0.98 0.68 -1.82
C TYR A 19 -0.91 -0.39 -0.74
N ASN A 20 0.27 -0.62 -0.14
CA ASN A 20 0.47 -1.67 0.85
C ASN A 20 0.12 -1.25 2.28
N ASN A 21 0.41 -0.01 2.66
CA ASN A 21 0.38 0.44 4.05
C ASN A 21 -0.77 1.41 4.36
N ASP A 22 -1.11 2.28 3.43
CA ASP A 22 -2.01 3.40 3.72
C ASP A 22 -3.40 3.21 3.13
N ARG A 23 -3.51 2.40 2.07
CA ARG A 23 -4.76 2.20 1.36
C ARG A 23 -5.76 1.43 2.21
N ILE A 24 -6.73 2.13 2.76
CA ILE A 24 -7.83 1.53 3.51
C ILE A 24 -8.87 0.94 2.54
N LYS A 25 -9.29 -0.30 2.81
CA LYS A 25 -10.40 -0.97 2.09
C LYS A 25 -11.49 -1.36 3.07
N ILE A 26 -12.73 -0.95 2.78
CA ILE A 26 -13.92 -1.29 3.58
C ILE A 26 -14.05 -2.81 3.75
N LYS A 27 -13.81 -3.57 2.68
CA LYS A 27 -13.84 -5.05 2.71
C LYS A 27 -12.78 -5.69 3.62
N LEU A 28 -11.73 -4.93 3.99
CA LEU A 28 -10.69 -5.37 4.92
C LEU A 28 -10.97 -4.83 6.34
N LYS A 29 -12.21 -4.43 6.65
CA LYS A 29 -12.60 -3.88 7.96
C LYS A 29 -11.80 -2.63 8.35
N GLY A 30 -11.44 -1.82 7.36
CA GLY A 30 -10.64 -0.61 7.61
C GLY A 30 -9.13 -0.84 7.70
N LEU A 31 -8.66 -2.08 7.58
CA LEU A 31 -7.23 -2.41 7.60
C LEU A 31 -6.55 -2.08 6.28
N SER A 32 -5.27 -1.75 6.35
CA SER A 32 -4.40 -1.74 5.18
C SER A 32 -4.10 -3.17 4.68
N PRO A 33 -3.67 -3.34 3.42
CA PRO A 33 -3.38 -4.67 2.89
C PRO A 33 -2.32 -5.44 3.67
N VAL A 34 -1.27 -4.77 4.17
CA VAL A 34 -0.27 -5.41 5.04
C VAL A 34 -0.90 -5.85 6.35
N GLN A 35 -1.62 -4.96 7.04
CA GLN A 35 -2.27 -5.27 8.32
C GLN A 35 -3.25 -6.43 8.22
N TYR A 36 -4.03 -6.48 7.13
CA TYR A 36 -4.96 -7.58 6.86
C TYR A 36 -4.24 -8.91 6.67
N ARG A 37 -3.10 -8.94 5.96
CA ARG A 37 -2.31 -10.17 5.74
C ARG A 37 -1.61 -10.67 7.00
N THR A 38 -1.24 -9.76 7.90
CA THR A 38 -0.58 -10.09 9.17
C THR A 38 -1.57 -10.36 10.29
N GLN A 39 -2.88 -10.28 10.03
CA GLN A 39 -3.88 -10.54 11.04
C GLN A 39 -3.81 -12.03 11.44
N PRO A 40 -3.60 -12.35 12.73
CA PRO A 40 -3.64 -13.73 13.19
C PRO A 40 -5.02 -14.32 12.91
N SER A 41 -5.06 -15.56 12.39
CA SER A 41 -6.32 -16.29 12.28
C SER A 41 -6.89 -16.43 13.68
N MET A 42 -8.11 -15.95 13.89
CA MET A 42 -8.88 -16.27 15.08
C MET A 42 -9.21 -17.76 14.98
N ALA A 43 -8.35 -18.60 15.56
CA ALA A 43 -8.59 -20.01 15.80
C ALA A 43 -9.34 -20.18 17.13
#